data_AF-A0A2N1JHG0-F1
#
_entry.id   AF-A0A2N1JHG0-F1
#
_cell.length_a   1.000
_cell.length_b   1.000
_cell.length_c   1.000
_cell.angle_alpha   90.00
_cell.angle_beta   90.00
_cell.angle_gamma   90.00
#
_symmetry.space_group_name_H-M   'P 1'
#
loop_
_entity.id
_entity.type
_entity.pdbx_description
1 polymer ?
#
loop_
_entity_poly.entity_id
_entity_poly.type
_entity_poly.pdbx_seq_one_letter_code
_entity_poly.pdbx_strand_id
1 'polypeptide(L)'
;MQDKSNVPVTKLTRQQQREYRRDHSTLRESLHALSQELADGSRQINQYHILKPLGQGSFGAVYLGENRGDVNHFVAVKEFGKLRLRHNLRISSHRLTQFPEQRNATLRKENEEDPLFLVRTEIAIMKKLLHPNVIKLFEVLDDSDSEKLYMVFEYCPGGILIDVSPGKQVIPMTEDQARKSFVQILSGIDYLHNNGIVHRDIKPDNILFNEDRTVCKIVDFGVSEMFCMPGDDTMKRVAGSPAFMSPELCQAGHVEWHGCSDDIWSFGVTFFAMVMGRLPFDKKNVIELYESIQKDDIVLGEQLSPECCDLLLRMLDKREEHRITTDELYIHPWVTRNGLDHVPTLEEVNNSHVVREVTDEDVHSAISRISSVFTVARAVYKFKHHSMTRASSELMLCFTEYPFLDG
;
A
#
# COMPACT_ATOMS: atom_id res chain seq x y z
N MET A 1 -39.39 -8.05 -11.86
CA MET A 1 -38.01 -7.64 -11.54
C MET A 1 -37.41 -8.73 -10.67
N GLN A 2 -36.55 -9.57 -11.24
CA GLN A 2 -35.83 -10.61 -10.50
C GLN A 2 -34.50 -10.02 -10.00
N ASP A 3 -34.25 -10.24 -8.72
CA ASP A 3 -33.02 -9.93 -7.99
C ASP A 3 -31.85 -10.72 -8.59
N LYS A 4 -30.82 -10.03 -9.08
CA LYS A 4 -29.62 -10.61 -9.71
C LYS A 4 -28.41 -10.65 -8.75
N SER A 5 -28.64 -10.63 -7.44
CA SER A 5 -27.59 -10.67 -6.41
C SER A 5 -26.85 -12.01 -6.27
N ASN A 6 -27.18 -13.03 -7.06
CA ASN A 6 -26.51 -14.33 -7.06
C ASN A 6 -26.11 -14.74 -8.48
N VAL A 7 -24.92 -14.32 -8.92
CA VAL A 7 -24.25 -14.93 -10.09
C VAL A 7 -23.32 -16.01 -9.55
N PRO A 8 -23.58 -17.30 -9.81
CA PRO A 8 -22.70 -18.37 -9.34
C PRO A 8 -21.39 -18.30 -10.12
N VAL A 9 -20.30 -17.93 -9.45
CA VAL A 9 -18.94 -18.03 -10.00
C VAL A 9 -18.54 -19.51 -9.97
N THR A 10 -18.36 -20.10 -11.15
CA THR A 10 -18.00 -21.51 -11.28
C THR A 10 -16.59 -21.75 -10.71
N LYS A 11 -16.47 -22.65 -9.72
CA LYS A 11 -15.18 -22.98 -9.08
C LYS A 11 -14.15 -23.49 -10.11
N LEU A 12 -13.01 -22.83 -10.19
CA LEU A 12 -11.86 -23.29 -10.99
C LEU A 12 -11.27 -24.58 -10.40
N THR A 13 -10.89 -25.52 -11.27
CA THR A 13 -10.22 -26.77 -10.88
C THR A 13 -8.79 -26.51 -10.39
N ARG A 14 -8.21 -27.44 -9.60
CA ARG A 14 -6.82 -27.31 -9.09
C ARG A 14 -5.76 -27.16 -10.20
N GLN A 15 -6.04 -27.66 -11.40
CA GLN A 15 -5.16 -27.53 -12.57
C GLN A 15 -5.30 -26.13 -13.21
N GLN A 16 -6.52 -25.62 -13.36
CA GLN A 16 -6.78 -24.25 -13.78
C GLN A 16 -6.24 -23.21 -12.78
N GLN A 17 -6.30 -23.49 -11.47
CA GLN A 17 -5.66 -22.66 -10.44
C GLN A 17 -4.11 -22.64 -10.56
N ARG A 18 -3.49 -23.74 -11.01
CA ARG A 18 -2.04 -23.82 -11.24
C ARG A 18 -1.61 -23.11 -12.54
N GLU A 19 -2.41 -23.19 -13.60
CA GLU A 19 -2.19 -22.44 -14.85
C GLU A 19 -2.45 -20.93 -14.66
N TYR A 20 -3.49 -20.57 -13.91
CA TYR A 20 -3.78 -19.20 -13.46
C TYR A 20 -2.61 -18.57 -12.71
N ARG A 21 -1.98 -19.32 -11.79
CA ARG A 21 -0.77 -18.87 -11.08
C ARG A 21 0.44 -18.65 -12.01
N ARG A 22 0.54 -19.41 -13.11
CA ARG A 22 1.65 -19.32 -14.08
C ARG A 22 1.51 -18.16 -15.06
N ASP A 23 0.31 -17.85 -15.53
CA ASP A 23 0.10 -16.84 -16.57
C ASP A 23 0.00 -15.40 -16.01
N HIS A 24 -0.31 -15.29 -14.71
CA HIS A 24 -0.43 -14.00 -14.02
C HIS A 24 0.80 -13.67 -13.15
N SER A 25 1.91 -14.41 -13.27
CA SER A 25 3.11 -14.19 -12.45
C SER A 25 3.87 -12.91 -12.82
N THR A 26 3.65 -12.36 -14.01
CA THR A 26 4.28 -11.12 -14.47
C THR A 26 3.32 -9.95 -14.35
N LEU A 27 3.60 -9.05 -13.41
CA LEU A 27 3.05 -7.70 -13.37
C LEU A 27 3.14 -7.04 -14.76
N ARG A 28 2.07 -6.39 -15.20
CA ARG A 28 2.02 -5.64 -16.47
C ARG A 28 2.05 -4.12 -16.23
N GLU A 29 2.68 -3.39 -17.14
CA GLU A 29 2.66 -1.92 -17.16
C GLU A 29 2.15 -1.47 -18.52
N SER A 30 1.07 -0.68 -18.53
CA SER A 30 0.47 -0.17 -19.76
C SER A 30 0.49 1.36 -19.76
N LEU A 31 1.22 1.91 -20.75
CA LEU A 31 1.58 3.33 -20.86
C LEU A 31 0.48 4.22 -21.48
N HIS A 32 -0.54 3.59 -22.06
CA HIS A 32 -1.61 4.26 -22.81
C HIS A 32 -2.95 3.65 -22.41
N ALA A 33 -3.35 3.91 -21.18
CA ALA A 33 -4.67 3.49 -20.73
C ALA A 33 -5.74 4.28 -21.48
N LEU A 34 -6.60 3.59 -22.22
CA LEU A 34 -7.73 4.18 -22.92
C LEU A 34 -8.97 4.02 -22.05
N SER A 35 -9.42 5.13 -21.47
CA SER A 35 -10.71 5.21 -20.78
C SER A 35 -11.80 5.59 -21.78
N GLN A 36 -12.81 4.73 -21.93
CA GLN A 36 -13.99 4.98 -22.76
C GLN A 36 -15.28 4.81 -21.95
N GLU A 37 -16.26 5.65 -22.23
CA GLU A 37 -17.62 5.49 -21.72
C GLU A 37 -18.42 4.58 -22.66
N LEU A 38 -19.07 3.58 -22.10
CA LEU A 38 -19.89 2.62 -22.82
C LEU A 38 -21.33 3.13 -22.94
N ALA A 39 -22.08 2.55 -23.88
CA ALA A 39 -23.46 2.96 -24.17
C ALA A 39 -24.43 2.80 -22.99
N ASP A 40 -24.09 1.98 -22.00
CA ASP A 40 -24.84 1.78 -20.76
C ASP A 40 -24.43 2.77 -19.64
N GLY A 41 -23.53 3.72 -19.93
CA GLY A 41 -22.99 4.70 -18.99
C GLY A 41 -21.86 4.15 -18.10
N SER A 42 -21.48 2.88 -18.26
CA SER A 42 -20.33 2.31 -17.54
C SER A 42 -19.01 2.69 -18.18
N ARG A 43 -17.91 2.62 -17.43
CA ARG A 43 -16.57 2.97 -17.93
C ARG A 43 -15.78 1.71 -18.25
N GLN A 44 -15.00 1.74 -19.32
CA GLN A 44 -14.01 0.72 -19.63
C GLN A 44 -12.63 1.36 -19.70
N ILE A 45 -11.65 0.71 -19.10
CA ILE A 45 -10.24 1.13 -19.11
C ILE A 45 -9.43 -0.05 -19.66
N ASN A 46 -8.89 0.10 -20.87
CA ASN A 46 -8.29 -1.01 -21.63
C ASN A 46 -9.19 -2.25 -21.64
N GLN A 47 -8.74 -3.38 -21.09
CA GLN A 47 -9.50 -4.63 -20.99
C GLN A 47 -10.47 -4.70 -19.81
N TYR A 48 -10.44 -3.73 -18.90
CA TYR A 48 -11.21 -3.77 -17.65
C TYR A 48 -12.51 -2.99 -17.79
N HIS A 49 -13.63 -3.68 -17.63
CA HIS A 49 -14.94 -3.07 -17.51
C HIS A 49 -15.21 -2.71 -16.04
N ILE A 50 -15.37 -1.43 -15.75
CA ILE A 50 -15.62 -0.92 -14.39
C ILE A 50 -17.10 -1.09 -14.05
N LEU A 51 -17.38 -1.85 -12.99
CA LEU A 51 -18.72 -2.28 -12.62
C LEU A 51 -19.34 -1.42 -11.51
N LYS A 52 -18.75 -1.41 -10.31
CA LYS A 52 -19.31 -0.72 -9.13
C LYS A 52 -18.22 -0.22 -8.18
N PRO A 53 -18.45 0.84 -7.39
CA PRO A 53 -17.53 1.22 -6.33
C PRO A 53 -17.46 0.12 -5.26
N LEU A 54 -16.26 -0.14 -4.76
CA LEU A 54 -15.99 -1.01 -3.62
C LEU A 54 -15.71 -0.21 -2.34
N GLY A 55 -15.07 0.95 -2.48
CA GLY A 55 -14.73 1.80 -1.34
C GLY A 55 -13.80 2.95 -1.72
N GLN A 56 -13.18 3.56 -0.72
CA GLN A 56 -12.21 4.63 -0.88
C GLN A 56 -10.95 4.25 -0.09
N GLY A 57 -9.81 4.16 -0.76
CA GLY A 57 -8.50 3.95 -0.13
C GLY A 57 -7.84 5.27 0.26
N SER A 58 -6.61 5.22 0.78
CA SER A 58 -5.92 6.43 1.29
C SER A 58 -5.77 7.57 0.27
N PHE A 59 -5.68 7.24 -1.04
CA PHE A 59 -5.36 8.20 -2.11
C PHE A 59 -6.34 8.21 -3.28
N GLY A 60 -7.38 7.36 -3.25
CA GLY A 60 -8.20 7.13 -4.44
C GLY A 60 -9.46 6.30 -4.19
N ALA A 61 -10.36 6.29 -5.18
CA ALA A 61 -11.55 5.44 -5.14
C ALA A 61 -11.21 4.04 -5.68
N VAL A 62 -11.79 3.00 -5.09
CA VAL A 62 -11.61 1.62 -5.51
C VAL A 62 -12.89 1.11 -6.13
N TYR A 63 -12.78 0.50 -7.31
CA TYR A 63 -13.90 -0.05 -8.07
C TYR A 63 -13.71 -1.54 -8.31
N LEU A 64 -14.81 -2.29 -8.38
CA LEU A 64 -14.83 -3.63 -8.93
C LEU A 64 -14.77 -3.51 -10.45
N GLY A 65 -13.85 -4.25 -11.07
CA GLY A 65 -13.76 -4.41 -12.51
C GLY A 65 -13.86 -5.88 -12.93
N GLU A 66 -14.18 -6.10 -14.19
CA GLU A 66 -14.11 -7.41 -14.85
C GLU A 66 -13.14 -7.31 -16.03
N ASN A 67 -12.19 -8.24 -16.12
CA ASN A 67 -11.30 -8.35 -17.25
C ASN A 67 -12.03 -9.03 -18.41
N ARG A 68 -12.39 -8.28 -19.45
CA ARG A 68 -13.13 -8.83 -20.62
C ARG A 68 -12.33 -9.84 -21.45
N GLY A 69 -11.02 -9.92 -21.25
CA GLY A 69 -10.17 -10.92 -21.89
C GLY A 69 -10.24 -12.30 -21.23
N ASP A 70 -10.77 -12.40 -20.01
CA ASP A 70 -10.88 -13.64 -19.23
C ASP A 70 -12.23 -13.70 -18.48
N VAL A 71 -13.10 -14.61 -18.90
CA VAL A 71 -14.49 -14.66 -18.40
C VAL A 71 -14.52 -14.94 -16.90
N ASN A 72 -15.30 -14.16 -16.14
CA ASN A 72 -15.40 -14.21 -14.67
C ASN A 72 -14.12 -13.82 -13.91
N HIS A 73 -13.18 -13.14 -14.56
CA HIS A 73 -12.01 -12.62 -13.88
C HIS A 73 -12.28 -11.22 -13.32
N PHE A 74 -12.64 -11.18 -12.03
CA PHE A 74 -12.87 -9.92 -11.31
C PHE A 74 -11.57 -9.36 -10.71
N VAL A 75 -11.45 -8.03 -10.75
CA VAL A 75 -10.30 -7.27 -10.23
C VAL A 75 -10.76 -6.09 -9.39
N ALA A 76 -9.88 -5.60 -8.51
CA ALA A 76 -10.06 -4.33 -7.82
C ALA A 76 -9.23 -3.24 -8.52
N VAL A 77 -9.86 -2.16 -8.97
CA VAL A 77 -9.21 -1.06 -9.69
C VAL A 77 -9.20 0.17 -8.79
N LYS A 78 -8.01 0.57 -8.31
CA LYS A 78 -7.79 1.79 -7.53
C LYS A 78 -7.50 2.94 -8.50
N GLU A 79 -8.39 3.94 -8.55
CA GLU A 79 -8.29 5.13 -9.40
C GLU A 79 -7.70 6.31 -8.62
N PHE A 80 -6.64 6.91 -9.15
CA PHE A 80 -5.96 8.08 -8.61
C PHE A 80 -6.11 9.26 -9.57
N GLY A 81 -6.52 10.41 -9.06
CA GLY A 81 -6.53 11.66 -9.82
C GLY A 81 -5.26 12.48 -9.55
N LYS A 82 -4.38 12.64 -10.54
CA LYS A 82 -3.08 13.34 -10.39
C LYS A 82 -3.26 14.78 -9.89
N LEU A 83 -4.30 15.48 -10.34
CA LEU A 83 -4.62 16.84 -9.90
C LEU A 83 -5.12 16.92 -8.44
N ARG A 84 -5.90 15.94 -7.99
CA ARG A 84 -6.40 15.89 -6.59
C ARG A 84 -5.27 15.58 -5.61
N LEU A 85 -4.34 14.72 -6.00
CA LEU A 85 -3.13 14.44 -5.24
C LEU A 85 -2.28 15.71 -5.07
N ARG A 86 -2.09 16.49 -6.15
CA ARG A 86 -1.39 17.78 -6.10
C ARG A 86 -2.05 18.82 -5.18
N HIS A 87 -3.37 18.79 -5.04
CA HIS A 87 -4.12 19.73 -4.20
C HIS A 87 -4.13 19.37 -2.71
N ASN A 88 -4.32 18.08 -2.36
CA ASN A 88 -4.46 17.64 -0.97
C ASN A 88 -3.15 17.80 -0.14
N LEU A 89 -1.99 17.75 -0.79
CA LEU A 89 -0.70 17.95 -0.11
C LEU A 89 -0.44 19.42 0.28
N ARG A 90 -0.93 20.40 -0.50
CA ARG A 90 -0.82 21.83 -0.15
C ARG A 90 -1.55 22.18 1.16
N ILE A 91 -2.59 21.43 1.49
CA ILE A 91 -3.37 21.59 2.73
C ILE A 91 -2.73 20.83 3.89
N SER A 92 -2.18 19.64 3.63
CA SER A 92 -1.55 18.80 4.65
C SER A 92 -0.20 19.36 5.13
N SER A 93 0.59 19.97 4.24
CA SER A 93 1.82 20.68 4.60
C SER A 93 1.57 21.89 5.51
N HIS A 94 0.41 22.57 5.40
CA HIS A 94 0.01 23.63 6.33
C HIS A 94 -0.42 23.14 7.72
N ARG A 95 -0.74 21.84 7.89
CA ARG A 95 -1.04 21.24 9.20
C ARG A 95 0.21 20.71 9.91
N LEU A 96 1.25 20.35 9.15
CA LEU A 96 2.52 19.85 9.67
C LEU A 96 3.46 20.97 10.17
N THR A 97 3.20 22.24 9.86
CA THR A 97 4.02 23.40 10.27
C THR A 97 3.80 23.89 11.70
N GLN A 98 3.15 23.12 12.59
CA GLN A 98 3.04 23.48 14.01
C GLN A 98 4.22 23.04 14.88
N PHE A 99 5.25 22.39 14.31
CA PHE A 99 6.47 22.02 15.04
C PHE A 99 7.72 22.71 14.44
N PRO A 100 8.61 23.29 15.26
CA PRO A 100 9.75 24.05 14.74
C PRO A 100 10.79 23.11 14.09
N GLU A 101 11.10 23.35 12.82
CA GLU A 101 12.20 22.69 12.09
C GLU A 101 13.55 22.94 12.77
N GLN A 102 14.32 21.88 13.08
CA GLN A 102 15.77 21.99 13.16
C GLN A 102 16.43 21.37 11.93
N ARG A 103 17.27 22.21 11.34
CA ARG A 103 17.98 22.06 10.06
C ARG A 103 19.03 20.96 10.17
N ASN A 104 18.92 19.93 9.32
CA ASN A 104 20.02 19.29 8.59
C ASN A 104 19.49 18.16 7.69
N ALA A 105 19.06 18.49 6.47
CA ALA A 105 18.82 17.53 5.39
C ALA A 105 18.79 18.25 4.03
N THR A 106 19.94 18.77 3.59
CA THR A 106 20.08 19.61 2.39
C THR A 106 19.94 18.85 1.06
N LEU A 107 19.57 17.55 1.08
CA LEU A 107 19.43 16.71 -0.11
C LEU A 107 18.08 15.99 -0.25
N ARG A 108 17.16 16.13 0.73
CA ARG A 108 15.81 15.49 0.68
C ARG A 108 14.67 16.47 0.40
N LYS A 109 14.92 17.78 0.39
CA LYS A 109 13.87 18.81 0.29
C LYS A 109 13.23 18.97 -1.09
N GLU A 110 13.84 18.48 -2.18
CA GLU A 110 13.30 18.72 -3.53
C GLU A 110 12.29 17.66 -4.02
N ASN A 111 12.24 16.46 -3.41
CA ASN A 111 11.36 15.37 -3.86
C ASN A 111 10.06 15.21 -3.05
N GLU A 112 9.95 15.80 -1.85
CA GLU A 112 8.71 15.77 -1.04
C GLU A 112 7.59 16.65 -1.63
N GLU A 113 7.89 17.47 -2.64
CA GLU A 113 6.91 18.30 -3.36
C GLU A 113 6.24 17.59 -4.54
N ASP A 114 6.64 16.36 -4.93
CA ASP A 114 5.98 15.62 -6.01
C ASP A 114 4.80 14.79 -5.48
N PRO A 115 3.55 15.14 -5.82
CA PRO A 115 2.35 14.47 -5.31
C PRO A 115 2.15 13.05 -5.84
N LEU A 116 2.91 12.69 -6.87
CA LEU A 116 3.00 11.34 -7.38
C LEU A 116 4.04 10.50 -6.64
N PHE A 117 4.90 11.08 -5.79
CA PHE A 117 5.94 10.34 -5.08
C PHE A 117 5.35 9.21 -4.24
N LEU A 118 4.35 9.49 -3.39
CA LEU A 118 3.71 8.48 -2.54
C LEU A 118 3.09 7.34 -3.38
N VAL A 119 2.43 7.69 -4.48
CA VAL A 119 1.80 6.71 -5.37
C VAL A 119 2.85 5.91 -6.15
N ARG A 120 3.96 6.53 -6.56
CA ARG A 120 5.10 5.85 -7.19
C ARG A 120 5.80 4.91 -6.23
N THR A 121 5.96 5.31 -4.97
CA THR A 121 6.50 4.48 -3.90
C THR A 121 5.57 3.28 -3.65
N GLU A 122 4.25 3.49 -3.52
CA GLU A 122 3.25 2.41 -3.40
C GLU A 122 3.38 1.44 -4.59
N ILE A 123 3.44 1.95 -5.82
CA ILE A 123 3.66 1.13 -7.01
C ILE A 123 4.98 0.36 -6.91
N ALA A 124 6.11 1.04 -6.67
CA ALA A 124 7.44 0.45 -6.68
C ALA A 124 7.59 -0.68 -5.64
N ILE A 125 7.01 -0.51 -4.45
CA ILE A 125 6.88 -1.55 -3.43
C ILE A 125 6.06 -2.70 -4.00
N MET A 126 4.82 -2.45 -4.41
CA MET A 126 3.88 -3.48 -4.85
C MET A 126 4.34 -4.27 -6.08
N LYS A 127 5.16 -3.69 -6.98
CA LYS A 127 5.73 -4.40 -8.13
C LYS A 127 6.60 -5.59 -7.73
N LYS A 128 7.15 -5.57 -6.52
CA LYS A 128 8.11 -6.57 -6.06
C LYS A 128 7.52 -7.56 -5.05
N LEU A 129 6.35 -7.25 -4.51
CA LEU A 129 5.71 -8.11 -3.52
C LEU A 129 5.00 -9.29 -4.17
N LEU A 130 5.28 -10.49 -3.66
CA LEU A 130 4.60 -11.72 -4.05
C LEU A 130 4.52 -12.65 -2.84
N HIS A 131 3.38 -12.59 -2.14
CA HIS A 131 3.13 -13.41 -0.96
C HIS A 131 1.65 -13.81 -0.90
N PRO A 132 1.28 -15.02 -0.45
CA PRO A 132 -0.12 -15.44 -0.36
C PRO A 132 -0.99 -14.51 0.49
N ASN A 133 -0.42 -13.92 1.55
CA ASN A 133 -1.12 -13.03 2.48
C ASN A 133 -0.82 -11.54 2.26
N VAL A 134 -0.29 -11.17 1.09
CA VAL A 134 -0.20 -9.78 0.62
C VAL A 134 -0.98 -9.67 -0.69
N ILE A 135 -1.69 -8.55 -0.88
CA ILE A 135 -2.46 -8.35 -2.10
C ILE A 135 -1.57 -8.30 -3.33
N LYS A 136 -2.02 -8.92 -4.42
CA LYS A 136 -1.25 -8.92 -5.66
C LYS A 136 -1.64 -7.74 -6.55
N LEU A 137 -0.64 -6.98 -6.99
CA LEU A 137 -0.78 -6.00 -8.07
C LEU A 137 -0.62 -6.72 -9.42
N PHE A 138 -1.66 -6.66 -10.26
CA PHE A 138 -1.63 -7.25 -11.60
C PHE A 138 -1.12 -6.26 -12.64
N GLU A 139 -1.59 -5.01 -12.60
CA GLU A 139 -1.28 -4.04 -13.64
C GLU A 139 -1.29 -2.60 -13.13
N VAL A 140 -0.41 -1.77 -13.70
CA VAL A 140 -0.46 -0.31 -13.56
C VAL A 140 -0.78 0.32 -14.91
N LEU A 141 -1.83 1.15 -14.93
CA LEU A 141 -2.38 1.81 -16.10
C LEU A 141 -2.22 3.32 -15.94
N ASP A 142 -1.45 3.96 -16.80
CA ASP A 142 -1.35 5.42 -16.82
C ASP A 142 -2.14 5.98 -18.00
N ASP A 143 -3.10 6.85 -17.68
CA ASP A 143 -3.86 7.63 -18.65
C ASP A 143 -3.26 9.05 -18.65
N SER A 144 -2.31 9.25 -19.56
CA SER A 144 -1.62 10.53 -19.73
C SER A 144 -2.55 11.65 -20.20
N ASP A 145 -3.67 11.32 -20.84
CA ASP A 145 -4.58 12.29 -21.43
C ASP A 145 -5.62 12.78 -20.42
N SER A 146 -6.06 11.91 -19.49
CA SER A 146 -7.04 12.26 -18.46
C SER A 146 -6.44 12.62 -17.10
N GLU A 147 -5.11 12.70 -16.97
CA GLU A 147 -4.39 12.94 -15.70
C GLU A 147 -4.79 11.93 -14.60
N LYS A 148 -5.02 10.67 -15.00
CA LYS A 148 -5.42 9.58 -14.11
C LYS A 148 -4.40 8.45 -14.13
N LEU A 149 -4.31 7.76 -13.00
CA LEU A 149 -3.53 6.55 -12.83
C LEU A 149 -4.44 5.49 -12.23
N TYR A 150 -4.30 4.25 -12.68
CA TYR A 150 -5.05 3.13 -12.14
C TYR A 150 -4.10 2.00 -11.76
N MET A 151 -4.36 1.40 -10.59
CA MET A 151 -3.70 0.18 -10.14
C MET A 151 -4.74 -0.94 -10.10
N VAL A 152 -4.46 -2.04 -10.78
CA VAL A 152 -5.33 -3.21 -10.89
C VAL A 152 -4.79 -4.30 -9.98
N PHE A 153 -5.58 -4.67 -8.99
CA PHE A 153 -5.24 -5.65 -7.97
C PHE A 153 -6.11 -6.91 -8.08
N GLU A 154 -5.63 -7.98 -7.45
CA GLU A 154 -6.46 -9.11 -7.04
C GLU A 154 -7.73 -8.63 -6.32
N TYR A 155 -8.87 -9.24 -6.63
CA TYR A 155 -10.13 -8.94 -5.95
C TYR A 155 -10.36 -9.91 -4.79
N CYS A 156 -10.66 -9.36 -3.61
CA CYS A 156 -10.97 -10.09 -2.39
C CYS A 156 -12.47 -9.93 -2.02
N PRO A 157 -13.37 -10.81 -2.51
CA PRO A 157 -14.82 -10.67 -2.30
C PRO A 157 -15.30 -11.00 -0.88
N GLY A 158 -14.48 -11.64 -0.04
CA GLY A 158 -14.83 -12.02 1.33
C GLY A 158 -14.95 -10.84 2.30
N GLY A 159 -14.62 -9.63 1.85
CA GLY A 159 -14.72 -8.40 2.63
C GLY A 159 -13.62 -8.26 3.68
N ILE A 160 -13.78 -7.28 4.55
CA ILE A 160 -12.82 -6.94 5.62
C ILE A 160 -12.77 -8.03 6.71
N LEU A 161 -11.68 -8.04 7.46
CA LEU A 161 -11.43 -8.98 8.56
C LEU A 161 -12.56 -8.94 9.60
N ILE A 162 -12.82 -7.76 10.14
CA ILE A 162 -13.89 -7.49 11.10
C ILE A 162 -14.29 -6.00 11.03
N ASP A 163 -15.58 -5.71 11.14
CA ASP A 163 -16.15 -4.36 10.95
C ASP A 163 -16.23 -3.58 12.27
N VAL A 164 -15.06 -3.33 12.88
CA VAL A 164 -14.91 -2.59 14.14
C VAL A 164 -14.51 -1.14 13.85
N SER A 165 -15.13 -0.20 14.57
CA SER A 165 -14.81 1.23 14.49
C SER A 165 -15.01 1.90 15.87
N PRO A 166 -14.52 3.13 16.10
CA PRO A 166 -14.81 3.87 17.32
C PRO A 166 -16.32 3.92 17.62
N GLY A 167 -16.70 3.63 18.86
CA GLY A 167 -18.08 3.55 19.31
C GLY A 167 -18.89 2.35 18.81
N LYS A 168 -18.29 1.43 18.03
CA LYS A 168 -18.96 0.27 17.44
C LYS A 168 -18.42 -1.03 18.03
N GLN A 169 -19.32 -1.80 18.64
CA GLN A 169 -19.06 -3.16 19.07
C GLN A 169 -19.73 -4.15 18.11
N VAL A 170 -19.03 -5.21 17.78
CA VAL A 170 -19.51 -6.32 16.95
C VAL A 170 -19.29 -7.65 17.64
N ILE A 171 -19.81 -8.72 17.07
CA ILE A 171 -19.60 -10.08 17.58
C ILE A 171 -18.12 -10.45 17.35
N PRO A 172 -17.36 -10.80 18.41
CA PRO A 172 -15.98 -11.25 18.25
C PRO A 172 -15.89 -12.59 17.53
N MET A 173 -14.73 -12.85 16.94
CA MET A 173 -14.36 -14.17 16.46
C MET A 173 -14.08 -15.10 17.64
N THR A 174 -14.31 -16.40 17.42
CA THR A 174 -13.72 -17.40 18.32
C THR A 174 -12.20 -17.36 18.23
N GLU A 175 -11.49 -17.74 19.30
CA GLU A 175 -10.01 -17.77 19.27
C GLU A 175 -9.48 -18.66 18.14
N ASP A 176 -10.15 -19.77 17.81
CA ASP A 176 -9.75 -20.63 16.70
C ASP A 176 -9.90 -19.95 15.32
N GLN A 177 -10.95 -19.15 15.11
CA GLN A 177 -11.10 -18.35 13.89
C GLN A 177 -10.07 -17.22 13.85
N ALA A 178 -9.86 -16.56 14.99
CA ALA A 178 -8.89 -15.49 15.14
C ALA A 178 -7.48 -16.00 14.84
N ARG A 179 -7.07 -17.13 15.39
CA ARG A 179 -5.75 -17.75 15.20
C ARG A 179 -5.45 -18.10 13.74
N LYS A 180 -6.43 -18.64 13.01
CA LYS A 180 -6.28 -18.92 11.56
C LYS A 180 -6.00 -17.66 10.75
N SER A 181 -6.60 -16.54 11.12
CA SER A 181 -6.37 -15.25 10.49
C SER A 181 -5.06 -14.62 10.98
N PHE A 182 -4.75 -14.77 12.27
CA PHE A 182 -3.55 -14.27 12.94
C PHE A 182 -2.29 -14.82 12.26
N VAL A 183 -2.19 -16.14 12.10
CA VAL A 183 -1.03 -16.79 11.44
C VAL A 183 -0.79 -16.26 10.04
N GLN A 184 -1.87 -16.00 9.29
CA GLN A 184 -1.80 -15.47 7.94
C GLN A 184 -1.36 -14.01 7.90
N ILE A 185 -1.88 -13.18 8.81
CA ILE A 185 -1.47 -11.79 8.96
C ILE A 185 -0.01 -11.71 9.40
N LEU A 186 0.40 -12.52 10.39
CA LEU A 186 1.78 -12.65 10.85
C LEU A 186 2.71 -13.01 9.69
N SER A 187 2.36 -14.02 8.89
CA SER A 187 3.14 -14.40 7.71
C SER A 187 3.26 -13.28 6.68
N GLY A 188 2.20 -12.47 6.50
CA GLY A 188 2.25 -11.29 5.64
C GLY A 188 3.16 -10.19 6.20
N ILE A 189 3.06 -9.88 7.48
CA ILE A 189 3.87 -8.85 8.16
C ILE A 189 5.34 -9.26 8.16
N ASP A 190 5.64 -10.50 8.55
CA ASP A 190 7.00 -11.04 8.56
C ASP A 190 7.63 -11.03 7.17
N TYR A 191 6.86 -11.35 6.11
CA TYR A 191 7.30 -11.17 4.74
C TYR A 191 7.64 -9.71 4.42
N LEU A 192 6.84 -8.73 4.85
CA LEU A 192 7.14 -7.31 4.59
C LEU A 192 8.41 -6.86 5.33
N HIS A 193 8.53 -7.20 6.62
CA HIS A 193 9.68 -6.82 7.46
C HIS A 193 10.98 -7.41 6.93
N ASN A 194 10.99 -8.68 6.52
CA ASN A 194 12.15 -9.33 5.90
C ASN A 194 12.54 -8.73 4.54
N ASN A 195 11.62 -8.03 3.86
CA ASN A 195 11.90 -7.28 2.64
C ASN A 195 12.13 -5.78 2.89
N GLY A 196 12.38 -5.39 4.15
CA GLY A 196 12.70 -4.02 4.55
C GLY A 196 11.54 -3.04 4.38
N ILE A 197 10.30 -3.51 4.51
CA ILE A 197 9.08 -2.72 4.33
C ILE A 197 8.28 -2.74 5.63
N VAL A 198 7.93 -1.55 6.13
CA VAL A 198 6.98 -1.35 7.23
C VAL A 198 5.64 -0.92 6.66
N HIS A 199 4.55 -1.57 7.07
CA HIS A 199 3.23 -1.29 6.52
C HIS A 199 2.65 0.03 7.04
N ARG A 200 2.71 0.28 8.36
CA ARG A 200 2.25 1.47 9.10
C ARG A 200 0.75 1.76 9.16
N ASP A 201 -0.08 0.91 8.57
CA ASP A 201 -1.55 1.01 8.68
C ASP A 201 -2.20 -0.38 8.79
N ILE A 202 -1.62 -1.27 9.61
CA ILE A 202 -2.21 -2.58 9.90
C ILE A 202 -3.49 -2.37 10.73
N LYS A 203 -4.64 -2.68 10.14
CA LYS A 203 -5.97 -2.56 10.76
C LYS A 203 -6.98 -3.48 10.06
N PRO A 204 -8.13 -3.79 10.68
CA PRO A 204 -9.14 -4.66 10.09
C PRO A 204 -9.59 -4.28 8.67
N ASP A 205 -9.71 -2.98 8.36
CA ASP A 205 -10.09 -2.48 7.03
C ASP A 205 -9.08 -2.82 5.94
N ASN A 206 -7.81 -2.94 6.31
CA ASN A 206 -6.69 -3.23 5.41
C ASN A 206 -6.34 -4.72 5.37
N ILE A 207 -7.19 -5.58 5.93
CA ILE A 207 -7.08 -7.04 5.83
C ILE A 207 -8.33 -7.58 5.15
N LEU A 208 -8.20 -8.06 3.92
CA LEU A 208 -9.33 -8.55 3.13
C LEU A 208 -9.30 -10.07 2.97
N PHE A 209 -10.49 -10.69 3.02
CA PHE A 209 -10.68 -12.11 2.78
C PHE A 209 -10.96 -12.41 1.31
N ASN A 210 -10.49 -13.57 0.86
CA ASN A 210 -10.97 -14.20 -0.36
C ASN A 210 -12.43 -14.69 -0.20
N GLU A 211 -13.03 -15.19 -1.29
CA GLU A 211 -14.46 -15.55 -1.38
C GLU A 211 -14.95 -16.48 -0.26
N ASP A 212 -14.19 -17.52 0.07
CA ASP A 212 -14.56 -18.50 1.08
C ASP A 212 -14.10 -18.13 2.50
N ARG A 213 -13.51 -16.93 2.67
CA ARG A 213 -12.95 -16.43 3.93
C ARG A 213 -11.94 -17.38 4.58
N THR A 214 -11.20 -18.13 3.76
CA THR A 214 -10.13 -19.02 4.24
C THR A 214 -8.75 -18.36 4.17
N VAL A 215 -8.56 -17.43 3.24
CA VAL A 215 -7.30 -16.70 3.04
C VAL A 215 -7.51 -15.21 3.24
N CYS A 216 -6.71 -14.58 4.11
CA CYS A 216 -6.68 -13.13 4.26
C CYS A 216 -5.41 -12.51 3.65
N LYS A 217 -5.53 -11.27 3.18
CA LYS A 217 -4.46 -10.51 2.50
C LYS A 217 -4.37 -9.11 3.07
N ILE A 218 -3.14 -8.68 3.37
CA ILE A 218 -2.81 -7.29 3.70
C ILE A 218 -2.92 -6.44 2.43
N VAL A 219 -3.62 -5.31 2.54
CA VAL A 219 -3.89 -4.37 1.45
C VAL A 219 -3.56 -2.93 1.85
N ASP A 220 -3.54 -2.03 0.86
CA ASP A 220 -3.36 -0.57 0.99
C ASP A 220 -1.99 -0.13 1.56
N PHE A 221 -0.99 -0.12 0.68
CA PHE A 221 0.39 0.25 0.98
C PHE A 221 0.66 1.76 0.83
N GLY A 222 -0.38 2.57 0.78
CA GLY A 222 -0.26 3.98 0.43
C GLY A 222 0.54 4.81 1.44
N VAL A 223 0.64 4.36 2.69
CA VAL A 223 1.47 4.97 3.72
C VAL A 223 2.63 4.07 4.15
N SER A 224 2.94 2.99 3.44
CA SER A 224 4.07 2.13 3.78
C SER A 224 5.41 2.85 3.55
N GLU A 225 6.44 2.42 4.28
CA GLU A 225 7.79 2.97 4.16
C GLU A 225 8.84 1.86 4.12
N MET A 226 9.95 2.14 3.45
CA MET A 226 11.07 1.22 3.36
C MET A 226 12.17 1.63 4.31
N PHE A 227 12.94 0.65 4.76
CA PHE A 227 14.08 0.88 5.64
C PHE A 227 15.09 1.82 4.97
N CYS A 228 15.68 2.72 5.76
CA CYS A 228 16.69 3.64 5.24
C CYS A 228 18.00 2.90 4.90
N MET A 229 18.31 1.84 5.63
CA MET A 229 19.43 0.93 5.40
C MET A 229 18.99 -0.50 5.72
N PRO A 230 19.60 -1.54 5.13
CA PRO A 230 19.28 -2.92 5.48
C PRO A 230 19.39 -3.17 6.99
N GLY A 231 18.29 -3.64 7.59
CA GLY A 231 18.18 -3.88 9.02
C GLY A 231 17.94 -2.64 9.90
N ASP A 232 17.82 -1.45 9.32
CA ASP A 232 17.48 -0.21 10.04
C ASP A 232 16.04 0.21 9.74
N ASP A 233 15.13 -0.18 10.63
CA ASP A 233 13.71 0.12 10.57
C ASP A 233 13.33 1.45 11.26
N THR A 234 14.31 2.31 11.57
CA THR A 234 14.08 3.59 12.23
C THR A 234 13.26 4.54 11.35
N MET A 235 12.17 5.08 11.89
CA MET A 235 11.22 5.96 11.20
C MET A 235 11.15 7.34 11.85
N LYS A 236 10.79 8.37 11.06
CA LYS A 236 10.70 9.78 11.51
C LYS A 236 9.39 10.48 11.17
N ARG A 237 8.57 9.90 10.29
CA ARG A 237 7.30 10.49 9.84
C ARG A 237 6.11 9.71 10.40
N VAL A 238 5.27 10.41 11.15
CA VAL A 238 4.04 9.83 11.71
C VAL A 238 3.02 9.60 10.60
N ALA A 239 2.48 8.40 10.53
CA ALA A 239 1.42 7.99 9.59
C ALA A 239 0.51 6.96 10.26
N GLY A 240 -0.56 6.54 9.56
CA GLY A 240 -1.47 5.51 10.05
C GLY A 240 -2.73 6.04 10.74
N SER A 241 -3.59 5.12 11.15
CA SER A 241 -4.89 5.41 11.74
C SER A 241 -4.81 5.62 13.26
N PRO A 242 -5.36 6.72 13.83
CA PRO A 242 -5.15 7.09 15.24
C PRO A 242 -5.42 6.00 16.29
N ALA A 243 -6.44 5.16 16.11
CA ALA A 243 -6.80 4.11 17.08
C ALA A 243 -5.85 2.89 17.07
N PHE A 244 -5.02 2.77 16.03
CA PHE A 244 -4.06 1.68 15.83
C PHE A 244 -2.63 2.14 16.07
N MET A 245 -2.42 3.43 16.33
CA MET A 245 -1.12 4.06 16.54
C MET A 245 -0.48 3.57 17.85
N SER A 246 0.82 3.33 17.82
CA SER A 246 1.60 2.95 19.00
C SER A 246 1.81 4.11 20.00
N PRO A 247 2.12 3.82 21.27
CA PRO A 247 2.33 4.84 22.29
C PRO A 247 3.45 5.84 21.97
N GLU A 248 4.55 5.36 21.38
CA GLU A 248 5.70 6.16 20.98
C GLU A 248 5.33 7.23 19.94
N LEU A 249 4.43 6.90 19.00
CA LEU A 249 3.89 7.83 18.02
C LEU A 249 2.91 8.86 18.62
N CYS A 250 2.31 8.54 19.78
CA CYS A 250 1.41 9.45 20.50
C CYS A 250 2.15 10.46 21.38
N GLN A 251 3.46 10.28 21.58
CA GLN A 251 4.26 11.09 22.49
C GLN A 251 4.80 12.35 21.80
N ALA A 252 4.54 13.52 22.41
CA ALA A 252 5.07 14.77 21.89
C ALA A 252 6.60 14.82 22.00
N GLY A 253 7.28 15.13 20.89
CA GLY A 253 8.74 15.29 20.84
C GLY A 253 9.54 14.00 20.64
N HIS A 254 8.88 12.85 20.48
CA HIS A 254 9.54 11.62 20.04
C HIS A 254 9.92 11.77 18.55
N VAL A 255 11.19 11.56 18.23
CA VAL A 255 11.74 11.88 16.90
C VAL A 255 11.97 10.62 16.05
N GLU A 256 12.22 9.49 16.69
CA GLU A 256 12.61 8.22 16.05
C GLU A 256 11.94 7.05 16.77
N TRP A 257 11.51 6.03 16.04
CA TRP A 257 10.94 4.78 16.55
C TRP A 257 11.20 3.65 15.54
N HIS A 258 11.03 2.41 15.98
CA HIS A 258 11.19 1.19 15.19
C HIS A 258 9.87 0.82 14.51
N GLY A 259 9.84 0.97 13.18
CA GLY A 259 8.63 0.73 12.40
C GLY A 259 8.15 -0.73 12.47
N CYS A 260 9.03 -1.71 12.59
CA CYS A 260 8.61 -3.10 12.76
C CYS A 260 7.83 -3.29 14.06
N SER A 261 8.30 -2.68 15.15
CA SER A 261 7.60 -2.72 16.45
C SER A 261 6.24 -2.02 16.40
N ASP A 262 6.13 -0.93 15.65
CA ASP A 262 4.87 -0.20 15.42
C ASP A 262 3.82 -1.03 14.66
N ASP A 263 4.24 -1.80 13.64
CA ASP A 263 3.38 -2.76 12.94
C ASP A 263 2.88 -3.86 13.89
N ILE A 264 3.71 -4.33 14.84
CA ILE A 264 3.31 -5.34 15.84
C ILE A 264 2.28 -4.77 16.81
N TRP A 265 2.43 -3.52 17.25
CA TRP A 265 1.41 -2.85 18.05
C TRP A 265 0.07 -2.77 17.29
N SER A 266 0.11 -2.27 16.06
CA SER A 266 -1.07 -2.14 15.18
C SER A 266 -1.74 -3.50 14.94
N PHE A 267 -0.94 -4.56 14.79
CA PHE A 267 -1.41 -5.93 14.70
C PHE A 267 -2.02 -6.42 16.02
N GLY A 268 -1.46 -6.05 17.18
CA GLY A 268 -2.03 -6.33 18.49
C GLY A 268 -3.40 -5.67 18.69
N VAL A 269 -3.57 -4.42 18.26
CA VAL A 269 -4.86 -3.72 18.28
C VAL A 269 -5.87 -4.41 17.37
N THR A 270 -5.43 -4.84 16.18
CA THR A 270 -6.24 -5.62 15.24
C THR A 270 -6.66 -6.97 15.83
N PHE A 271 -5.74 -7.68 16.49
CA PHE A 271 -6.00 -8.95 17.15
C PHE A 271 -6.97 -8.79 18.33
N PHE A 272 -6.80 -7.75 19.14
CA PHE A 272 -7.75 -7.39 20.19
C PHE A 272 -9.16 -7.19 19.59
N ALA A 273 -9.26 -6.44 18.50
CA ALA A 273 -10.54 -6.22 17.81
C ALA A 273 -11.17 -7.53 17.33
N MET A 274 -10.38 -8.50 16.85
CA MET A 274 -10.86 -9.81 16.44
C MET A 274 -11.49 -10.59 17.60
N VAL A 275 -10.85 -10.65 18.78
CA VAL A 275 -11.28 -11.50 19.90
C VAL A 275 -12.20 -10.80 20.90
N MET A 276 -12.26 -9.47 20.89
CA MET A 276 -13.13 -8.67 21.77
C MET A 276 -14.28 -7.97 21.03
N GLY A 277 -14.20 -7.88 19.70
CA GLY A 277 -15.24 -7.24 18.88
C GLY A 277 -15.35 -5.73 19.07
N ARG A 278 -14.32 -5.10 19.63
CA ARG A 278 -14.23 -3.64 19.89
C ARG A 278 -12.76 -3.22 19.93
N LEU A 279 -12.49 -1.92 19.85
CA LEU A 279 -11.14 -1.38 20.04
C LEU A 279 -10.70 -1.45 21.52
N PRO A 280 -9.39 -1.58 21.79
CA PRO A 280 -8.84 -1.55 23.15
C PRO A 280 -8.93 -0.14 23.75
N PHE A 281 -8.69 0.90 22.94
CA PHE A 281 -8.77 2.30 23.31
C PHE A 281 -9.81 2.99 22.41
N ASP A 282 -10.85 3.57 23.01
CA ASP A 282 -11.93 4.21 22.29
C ASP A 282 -12.35 5.49 23.04
N LYS A 283 -11.94 6.64 22.51
CA LYS A 283 -12.24 7.97 23.06
C LYS A 283 -12.75 8.86 21.94
N LYS A 284 -13.63 9.79 22.28
CA LYS A 284 -14.23 10.72 21.30
C LYS A 284 -13.24 11.78 20.83
N ASN A 285 -12.33 12.20 21.71
CA ASN A 285 -11.31 13.19 21.42
C ASN A 285 -9.98 12.48 21.10
N VAL A 286 -9.29 12.90 20.04
CA VAL A 286 -8.01 12.32 19.62
C VAL A 286 -6.91 12.51 20.67
N ILE A 287 -6.92 13.62 21.41
CA ILE A 287 -5.95 13.88 22.49
C ILE A 287 -6.20 12.89 23.63
N GLU A 288 -7.46 12.71 24.04
CA GLU A 288 -7.83 11.72 25.06
C GLU A 288 -7.51 10.29 24.60
N LEU A 289 -7.69 10.00 23.31
CA LEU A 289 -7.31 8.72 22.72
C LEU A 289 -5.80 8.49 22.84
N TYR A 290 -4.98 9.47 22.47
CA TYR A 290 -3.52 9.38 22.59
C TYR A 290 -3.05 9.25 24.04
N GLU A 291 -3.70 9.94 24.97
CA GLU A 291 -3.43 9.77 26.41
C GLU A 291 -3.79 8.35 26.89
N SER A 292 -4.92 7.81 26.43
CA SER A 292 -5.37 6.45 26.74
C SER A 292 -4.43 5.40 26.17
N ILE A 293 -4.00 5.55 24.91
CA ILE A 293 -3.00 4.69 24.27
C ILE A 293 -1.69 4.68 25.08
N GLN A 294 -1.27 5.80 25.64
CA GLN A 294 -0.03 5.88 26.42
C GLN A 294 -0.15 5.35 27.84
N LYS A 295 -1.31 5.50 28.50
CA LYS A 295 -1.42 5.34 29.96
C LYS A 295 -2.38 4.27 30.42
N ASP A 296 -3.45 4.02 29.67
CA ASP A 296 -4.48 3.08 30.09
C ASP A 296 -4.04 1.64 29.78
N ASP A 297 -4.30 0.74 30.72
CA ASP A 297 -4.19 -0.70 30.51
C ASP A 297 -5.34 -1.20 29.63
N ILE A 298 -5.09 -2.28 28.87
CA ILE A 298 -6.15 -2.94 28.10
C ILE A 298 -7.10 -3.71 29.03
N VAL A 299 -8.39 -3.66 28.72
CA VAL A 299 -9.40 -4.43 29.47
C VAL A 299 -9.73 -5.71 28.71
N LEU A 300 -9.23 -6.83 29.25
CA LEU A 300 -9.46 -8.19 28.74
C LEU A 300 -10.71 -8.81 29.36
N GLY A 301 -11.39 -9.67 28.61
CA GLY A 301 -12.58 -10.38 29.09
C GLY A 301 -12.24 -11.75 29.68
N GLU A 302 -12.99 -12.18 30.68
CA GLU A 302 -12.81 -13.47 31.38
C GLU A 302 -12.96 -14.69 30.46
N GLN A 303 -13.58 -14.52 29.28
CA GLN A 303 -13.78 -15.58 28.30
C GLN A 303 -12.52 -15.96 27.50
N LEU A 304 -11.46 -15.14 27.55
CA LEU A 304 -10.23 -15.39 26.80
C LEU A 304 -9.34 -16.41 27.53
N SER A 305 -8.67 -17.27 26.76
CA SER A 305 -7.66 -18.17 27.30
C SER A 305 -6.49 -17.41 27.94
N PRO A 306 -5.82 -17.98 28.96
CA PRO A 306 -4.61 -17.38 29.53
C PRO A 306 -3.55 -17.06 28.48
N GLU A 307 -3.38 -17.93 27.49
CA GLU A 307 -2.41 -17.77 26.41
C GLU A 307 -2.81 -16.62 25.45
N CYS A 308 -4.11 -16.40 25.20
CA CYS A 308 -4.59 -15.26 24.42
C CYS A 308 -4.34 -13.94 25.15
N CYS A 309 -4.59 -13.93 26.46
CA CYS A 309 -4.33 -12.77 27.31
C CYS A 309 -2.84 -12.43 27.34
N ASP A 310 -1.97 -13.44 27.54
CA ASP A 310 -0.51 -13.27 27.52
C ASP A 310 -0.03 -12.68 26.19
N LEU A 311 -0.51 -13.22 25.06
CA LEU A 311 -0.17 -12.73 23.73
C LEU A 311 -0.57 -11.25 23.55
N LEU A 312 -1.81 -10.90 23.90
CA LEU A 312 -2.31 -9.52 23.80
C LEU A 312 -1.49 -8.55 24.65
N LEU A 313 -1.14 -8.94 25.87
CA LEU A 313 -0.33 -8.12 26.78
C LEU A 313 1.08 -7.90 26.23
N ARG A 314 1.68 -8.92 25.61
CA ARG A 314 3.02 -8.81 25.00
C ARG A 314 3.05 -8.01 23.70
N MET A 315 1.99 -8.09 22.88
CA MET A 315 1.85 -7.28 21.66
C MET A 315 1.54 -5.82 21.97
N LEU A 316 0.79 -5.56 23.04
CA LEU A 316 0.37 -4.23 23.47
C LEU A 316 1.17 -3.73 24.69
N ASP A 317 2.42 -4.17 24.87
CA ASP A 317 3.34 -3.56 25.84
C ASP A 317 3.65 -2.13 25.35
N LYS A 318 3.50 -1.19 26.29
CA LYS A 318 3.69 0.24 26.03
C LYS A 318 5.16 0.59 25.78
N ARG A 319 6.08 -0.23 26.25
CA ARG A 319 7.53 -0.08 26.05
C ARG A 319 7.91 -0.82 24.78
N GLU A 320 8.35 -0.05 23.79
CA GLU A 320 8.73 -0.54 22.47
C GLU A 320 9.76 -1.68 22.55
N GLU A 321 10.74 -1.56 23.44
CA GLU A 321 11.84 -2.51 23.63
C GLU A 321 11.44 -3.85 24.29
N HIS A 322 10.25 -3.91 24.89
CA HIS A 322 9.71 -5.15 25.49
C HIS A 322 8.60 -5.76 24.65
N ARG A 323 8.17 -5.08 23.60
CA ARG A 323 7.12 -5.55 22.70
C ARG A 323 7.61 -6.79 21.97
N ILE A 324 6.74 -7.81 21.93
CA ILE A 324 7.07 -9.09 21.30
C ILE A 324 7.49 -8.93 19.83
N THR A 325 8.50 -9.66 19.39
CA THR A 325 8.95 -9.61 17.99
C THR A 325 8.22 -10.64 17.11
N THR A 326 8.36 -10.55 15.78
CA THR A 326 7.81 -11.57 14.85
C THR A 326 8.35 -12.96 15.17
N ASP A 327 9.65 -13.11 15.39
CA ASP A 327 10.29 -14.38 15.77
C ASP A 327 9.66 -15.00 17.02
N GLU A 328 9.40 -14.18 18.04
CA GLU A 328 8.76 -14.62 19.27
C GLU A 328 7.28 -14.98 19.07
N LEU A 329 6.58 -14.28 18.17
CA LEU A 329 5.19 -14.59 17.80
C LEU A 329 5.06 -15.98 17.17
N TYR A 330 6.00 -16.36 16.29
CA TYR A 330 5.98 -17.66 15.61
C TYR A 330 6.04 -18.86 16.57
N ILE A 331 6.68 -18.68 17.73
CA ILE A 331 6.82 -19.73 18.74
C ILE A 331 5.85 -19.57 19.91
N HIS A 332 5.00 -18.54 19.91
CA HIS A 332 4.11 -18.24 21.02
C HIS A 332 3.12 -19.38 21.29
N PRO A 333 2.86 -19.77 22.56
CA PRO A 333 1.96 -20.87 22.90
C PRO A 333 0.55 -20.75 22.31
N TRP A 334 -0.03 -19.55 22.29
CA TRP A 334 -1.33 -19.31 21.66
C TRP A 334 -1.33 -19.55 20.14
N VAL A 335 -0.24 -19.15 19.46
CA VAL A 335 -0.09 -19.23 18.00
C VAL A 335 0.13 -20.68 17.56
N THR A 336 1.02 -21.39 18.26
CA THR A 336 1.38 -22.79 17.97
C THR A 336 0.46 -23.82 18.63
N ARG A 337 -0.52 -23.38 19.42
CA ARG A 337 -1.32 -24.24 20.32
C ARG A 337 -0.44 -25.12 21.21
N ASN A 338 0.51 -24.52 21.92
CA ASN A 338 1.51 -25.22 22.72
C ASN A 338 2.35 -26.22 21.91
N GLY A 339 2.72 -25.85 20.68
CA GLY A 339 3.51 -26.68 19.77
C GLY A 339 2.74 -27.79 19.03
N LEU A 340 1.41 -27.83 19.11
CA LEU A 340 0.59 -28.80 18.36
C LEU A 340 0.47 -28.45 16.88
N ASP A 341 0.42 -27.17 16.56
CA ASP A 341 0.31 -26.67 15.19
C ASP A 341 1.66 -26.15 14.71
N HIS A 342 2.09 -26.61 13.54
CA HIS A 342 3.25 -26.06 12.85
C HIS A 342 2.85 -24.79 12.10
N VAL A 343 3.45 -23.66 12.44
CA VAL A 343 3.25 -22.37 11.78
C VAL A 343 4.33 -22.24 10.70
N PRO A 344 3.96 -22.22 9.40
CA PRO A 344 4.96 -22.19 8.34
C PRO A 344 5.85 -20.95 8.44
N THR A 345 7.16 -21.14 8.38
CA THR A 345 8.13 -20.03 8.37
C THR A 345 8.12 -19.34 7.02
N LEU A 346 8.71 -18.14 6.97
CA LEU A 346 8.85 -17.40 5.72
C LEU A 346 9.56 -18.22 4.64
N GLU A 347 10.61 -18.96 4.99
CA GLU A 347 11.36 -19.80 4.05
C GLU A 347 10.49 -20.90 3.42
N GLU A 348 9.55 -21.46 4.18
CA GLU A 348 8.65 -22.52 3.71
C GLU A 348 7.51 -21.98 2.84
N VAL A 349 7.03 -20.76 3.15
CA VAL A 349 6.00 -20.09 2.36
C VAL A 349 6.60 -19.51 1.07
N ASN A 350 7.82 -19.02 1.13
CA ASN A 350 8.47 -18.27 0.06
C ASN A 350 9.40 -19.20 -0.75
N ASN A 351 8.83 -19.98 -1.67
CA ASN A 351 9.59 -20.76 -2.67
C ASN A 351 10.35 -19.82 -3.65
N SER A 352 11.48 -19.26 -3.19
CA SER A 352 12.55 -18.57 -3.94
C SER A 352 12.35 -17.13 -4.46
N HIS A 353 11.51 -16.30 -3.85
CA HIS A 353 11.41 -14.88 -4.23
C HIS A 353 11.97 -13.93 -3.15
N VAL A 354 13.26 -13.62 -3.26
CA VAL A 354 13.91 -12.52 -2.51
C VAL A 354 13.53 -11.20 -3.20
N VAL A 355 12.93 -10.25 -2.47
CA VAL A 355 12.69 -8.91 -3.01
C VAL A 355 14.00 -8.12 -2.94
N ARG A 356 14.48 -7.62 -4.09
CA ARG A 356 15.59 -6.66 -4.10
C ARG A 356 15.12 -5.32 -3.55
N GLU A 357 15.97 -4.62 -2.79
CA GLU A 357 15.72 -3.26 -2.30
C GLU A 357 15.15 -2.35 -3.41
N VAL A 358 14.15 -1.55 -3.09
CA VAL A 358 13.61 -0.50 -3.96
C VAL A 358 14.58 0.66 -3.95
N THR A 359 15.19 0.89 -5.10
CA THR A 359 16.09 2.01 -5.31
C THR A 359 15.31 3.27 -5.65
N ASP A 360 15.93 4.43 -5.51
CA ASP A 360 15.37 5.69 -6.02
C ASP A 360 15.05 5.60 -7.52
N GLU A 361 15.84 4.82 -8.28
CA GLU A 361 15.56 4.53 -9.68
C GLU A 361 14.28 3.72 -9.86
N ASP A 362 13.97 2.77 -8.99
CA ASP A 362 12.72 2.00 -9.04
C ASP A 362 11.51 2.90 -8.74
N VAL A 363 11.61 3.83 -7.79
CA VAL A 363 10.55 4.80 -7.50
C VAL A 363 10.39 5.80 -8.65
N HIS A 364 11.49 6.33 -9.17
CA HIS A 364 11.47 7.24 -10.30
C HIS A 364 10.92 6.54 -11.55
N SER A 365 11.29 5.27 -11.75
CA SER A 365 10.87 4.42 -12.88
C SER A 365 9.58 3.66 -12.70
N ALA A 366 8.96 3.72 -11.52
CA ALA A 366 7.63 3.19 -11.26
C ALA A 366 6.62 3.65 -12.33
N ILE A 367 6.86 4.87 -12.87
CA ILE A 367 6.10 5.51 -13.95
C ILE A 367 7.06 6.06 -15.07
N SER A 368 8.39 5.83 -15.08
CA SER A 368 9.30 6.51 -16.05
C SER A 368 9.40 5.89 -17.45
N ARG A 369 8.92 4.66 -17.66
CA ARG A 369 8.64 4.22 -19.04
C ARG A 369 7.52 5.03 -19.69
N ILE A 370 6.79 5.84 -18.91
CA ILE A 370 5.57 6.56 -19.32
C ILE A 370 5.83 8.02 -19.70
N SER A 371 7.00 8.60 -19.39
CA SER A 371 7.34 10.00 -19.79
C SER A 371 8.65 10.13 -20.57
N SER A 372 9.52 9.12 -20.57
CA SER A 372 10.85 9.24 -21.17
C SER A 372 10.84 9.17 -22.71
N VAL A 373 9.87 8.49 -23.34
CA VAL A 373 9.78 8.52 -24.82
C VAL A 373 9.33 9.90 -25.31
N PHE A 374 8.40 10.56 -24.63
CA PHE A 374 7.92 11.88 -25.04
C PHE A 374 8.81 13.03 -24.57
N THR A 375 9.48 12.93 -23.41
CA THR A 375 10.43 13.97 -22.98
C THR A 375 11.68 13.94 -23.85
N VAL A 376 12.20 12.76 -24.20
CA VAL A 376 13.31 12.63 -25.15
C VAL A 376 12.87 13.00 -26.56
N ALA A 377 11.71 12.55 -27.06
CA ALA A 377 11.24 12.92 -28.40
C ALA A 377 10.93 14.42 -28.53
N ARG A 378 10.36 15.07 -27.51
CA ARG A 378 10.05 16.51 -27.50
C ARG A 378 11.30 17.35 -27.23
N ALA A 379 12.28 16.84 -26.49
CA ALA A 379 13.61 17.44 -26.37
C ALA A 379 14.40 17.32 -27.68
N VAL A 380 14.37 16.17 -28.36
CA VAL A 380 14.99 15.94 -29.67
C VAL A 380 14.31 16.75 -30.76
N TYR A 381 12.98 16.90 -30.72
CA TYR A 381 12.22 17.78 -31.63
C TYR A 381 12.55 19.25 -31.39
N LYS A 382 12.59 19.71 -30.13
CA LYS A 382 13.00 21.07 -29.78
C LYS A 382 14.47 21.35 -30.11
N PHE A 383 15.37 20.37 -29.94
CA PHE A 383 16.78 20.47 -30.32
C PHE A 383 16.93 20.55 -31.84
N LYS A 384 16.25 19.69 -32.62
CA LYS A 384 16.28 19.76 -34.10
C LYS A 384 15.73 21.09 -34.62
N HIS A 385 14.66 21.62 -34.02
CA HIS A 385 14.11 22.92 -34.42
C HIS A 385 14.96 24.12 -33.97
N HIS A 386 15.64 24.06 -32.81
CA HIS A 386 16.57 25.11 -32.38
C HIS A 386 17.91 25.07 -33.14
N SER A 387 18.35 23.90 -33.62
CA SER A 387 19.52 23.78 -34.49
C SER A 387 19.25 24.28 -35.92
N MET A 388 18.03 24.11 -36.44
CA MET A 388 17.67 24.64 -37.78
C MET A 388 17.45 26.16 -37.80
N THR A 389 16.96 26.75 -36.70
CA THR A 389 16.84 28.22 -36.61
C THR A 389 18.16 28.92 -36.32
N ARG A 390 19.13 28.28 -35.63
CA ARG A 390 20.49 28.82 -35.49
C ARG A 390 21.33 28.72 -36.76
N ALA A 391 21.20 27.64 -37.54
CA ALA A 391 21.91 27.50 -38.81
C ALA A 391 21.45 28.50 -39.90
N SER A 392 20.27 29.11 -39.74
CA SER A 392 19.75 30.10 -40.69
C SER A 392 20.10 31.55 -40.32
N SER A 393 20.68 31.78 -39.13
CA SER A 393 21.06 33.12 -38.66
C SER A 393 22.57 33.38 -38.72
N GLU A 394 23.39 32.36 -38.98
CA GLU A 394 24.85 32.48 -39.16
C GLU A 394 25.32 32.49 -40.63
N LEU A 395 24.40 32.48 -41.60
CA LEU A 395 24.70 32.60 -43.04
C LEU A 395 24.31 33.95 -43.67
N MET A 396 24.02 34.99 -42.87
CA MET A 396 23.70 36.33 -43.39
C MET A 396 24.55 37.45 -42.77
N LEU A 397 25.84 37.20 -42.51
CA LEU A 397 26.82 38.23 -42.09
C LEU A 397 28.24 38.06 -42.66
N CYS A 398 28.39 37.46 -43.85
CA CYS A 398 29.68 37.44 -44.56
C CYS A 398 29.52 37.73 -46.05
N PHE A 399 29.12 38.95 -46.45
CA PHE A 399 29.46 39.50 -47.77
C PHE A 399 29.24 41.02 -47.76
N THR A 400 30.29 41.79 -47.49
CA THR A 400 30.63 43.02 -48.22
C THR A 400 31.99 43.49 -47.73
N GLU A 401 33.06 43.11 -48.43
CA GLU A 401 34.20 43.98 -48.73
C GLU A 401 35.15 43.21 -49.67
N TYR A 402 35.16 43.62 -50.94
CA TYR A 402 36.27 43.39 -51.86
C TYR A 402 36.59 44.74 -52.53
N PRO A 403 37.80 45.28 -52.36
CA PRO A 403 38.35 46.33 -53.22
C PRO A 403 39.03 45.68 -54.45
N PHE A 404 39.20 46.46 -55.53
CA PHE A 404 40.16 46.37 -56.67
C PHE A 404 39.43 46.96 -57.91
N LEU A 405 39.61 48.26 -58.21
CA LEU A 405 40.66 48.92 -59.01
C LEU A 405 40.40 48.93 -60.54
N ASP A 406 40.32 50.18 -61.01
CA ASP A 406 40.66 50.79 -62.31
C ASP A 406 39.99 50.40 -63.63
N GLY A 407 39.44 51.46 -64.25
CA GLY A 407 38.90 51.58 -65.60
C GLY A 407 38.28 52.96 -65.79
#